data_AF-T1B423-F1
#
_entry.id   AF-T1B423-F1
#
_cell.length_a   1.000
_cell.length_b   1.000
_cell.length_c   1.000
_cell.angle_alpha   90.00
_cell.angle_beta   90.00
_cell.angle_gamma   90.00
#
_symmetry.space_group_name_H-M   'P 1'
#
loop_
_entity.id
_entity.type
_entity.pdbx_description
1 polymer ?
#
loop_
_entity_poly.entity_id
_entity_poly.type
_entity_poly.pdbx_seq_one_letter_code
_entity_poly.pdbx_strand_id
1 'polypeptide(L)'
;PDYLPGHAHADTLSFELSLHGQRTLVNGGTATYEPGPERLRQRGTAAHNTVTVDGQDSSEVWSSFRVARRARPLDVAWGVDATGALWLAAAHDGYRRLPGHVTHRRRWEMDAKRLHVTDILEGRFADAQASFRFGPGAQLCPESNGAGEVVTDAWLMRWQVRGHRTLEAAPGSWHPRFGASEPCRMLVLSFSGATLETDFCWS
;
A
#
# COMPACT_ATOMS: atom_id res chain seq x y z
N PRO A 1 20.16 8.22 0.73
CA PRO A 1 21.34 8.28 -0.16
C PRO A 1 21.56 6.96 -0.90
N ASP A 2 21.96 7.00 -2.17
CA ASP A 2 22.19 5.77 -2.97
C ASP A 2 23.30 4.87 -2.41
N TYR A 3 24.09 5.37 -1.46
CA TYR A 3 25.21 4.66 -0.83
C TYR A 3 24.88 3.89 0.47
N LEU A 4 23.63 3.93 0.99
CA LEU A 4 23.20 3.16 2.17
C LEU A 4 21.83 2.45 1.96
N PRO A 5 21.71 1.54 0.99
CA PRO A 5 20.44 0.88 0.63
C PRO A 5 19.95 -0.15 1.66
N GLY A 6 20.70 -0.44 2.73
CA GLY A 6 20.35 -1.48 3.70
C GLY A 6 19.09 -1.21 4.54
N HIS A 7 18.58 0.02 4.52
CA HIS A 7 17.35 0.44 5.20
C HIS A 7 16.17 0.67 4.25
N ALA A 8 16.37 0.56 2.93
CA ALA A 8 15.29 0.74 1.98
C ALA A 8 14.39 -0.49 1.91
N HIS A 9 13.08 -0.24 1.83
CA HIS A 9 12.04 -1.23 1.60
C HIS A 9 11.55 -1.14 0.15
N ALA A 10 10.77 -2.12 -0.29
CA ALA A 10 10.09 -2.12 -1.59
C ALA A 10 8.72 -1.43 -1.49
N ASP A 11 8.70 -0.21 -0.95
CA ASP A 11 7.51 0.53 -0.49
C ASP A 11 7.15 1.74 -1.37
N THR A 12 7.67 1.78 -2.60
CA THR A 12 7.43 2.91 -3.50
C THR A 12 5.93 3.10 -3.78
N LEU A 13 5.47 4.35 -3.69
CA LEU A 13 4.05 4.74 -3.74
C LEU A 13 3.19 4.22 -2.57
N SER A 14 3.81 3.81 -1.46
CA SER A 14 3.09 3.61 -0.21
C SER A 14 2.77 4.94 0.48
N PHE A 15 1.82 4.91 1.41
CA PHE A 15 1.36 6.05 2.19
C PHE A 15 0.84 5.62 3.56
N GLU A 16 0.71 6.57 4.46
CA GLU A 16 0.04 6.42 5.75
C GLU A 16 -1.07 7.47 5.87
N LEU A 17 -2.12 7.16 6.61
CA LEU A 17 -3.24 8.07 6.88
C LEU A 17 -3.47 8.12 8.38
N SER A 18 -3.58 9.33 8.92
CA SER A 18 -3.99 9.55 10.30
C SER A 18 -5.23 10.43 10.36
N LEU A 19 -6.27 9.96 11.04
CA LEU A 19 -7.53 10.67 11.24
C LEU A 19 -7.72 10.96 12.73
N HIS A 20 -8.12 12.17 13.09
CA HIS A 20 -8.37 12.58 14.48
C HIS A 20 -7.22 12.27 15.46
N GLY A 21 -5.98 12.41 14.98
CA GLY A 21 -4.78 12.10 15.77
C GLY A 21 -4.48 10.60 15.96
N GLN A 22 -5.24 9.72 15.31
CA GLN A 22 -5.06 8.27 15.34
C GLN A 22 -4.46 7.76 14.03
N ARG A 23 -3.57 6.76 14.11
CA ARG A 23 -2.99 6.10 12.93
C ARG A 23 -4.03 5.14 12.32
N THR A 24 -4.62 5.53 11.20
CA THR A 24 -5.68 4.77 10.52
C THR A 24 -5.09 3.75 9.56
N LEU A 25 -4.29 4.20 8.58
CA LEU A 25 -3.52 3.35 7.67
C LEU A 25 -2.03 3.49 8.02
N VAL A 26 -1.36 2.36 8.29
CA VAL A 26 0.04 2.31 8.75
C VAL A 26 0.90 1.52 7.77
N ASN A 27 2.20 1.77 7.71
CA ASN A 27 3.12 0.81 7.09
C ASN A 27 3.35 -0.42 7.96
N GLY A 28 3.95 -1.48 7.39
CA GLY A 28 4.35 -2.66 8.17
C GLY A 28 5.36 -2.36 9.28
N GLY A 29 6.28 -1.41 9.06
CA GLY A 29 7.32 -1.04 10.02
C GLY A 29 8.51 -2.01 10.03
N THR A 30 9.41 -1.86 11.02
CA THR A 30 10.61 -2.70 11.18
C THR A 30 10.79 -3.11 12.63
N ALA A 31 10.75 -4.42 12.91
CA ALA A 31 11.00 -4.94 14.26
C ALA A 31 12.41 -5.48 14.47
N THR A 32 13.10 -5.90 13.41
CA THR A 32 14.41 -6.54 13.50
C THR A 32 15.34 -6.12 12.36
N TYR A 33 16.64 -6.09 12.62
CA TYR A 33 17.69 -5.98 11.59
C TYR A 33 18.35 -7.33 11.30
N GLU A 34 17.99 -8.38 12.06
CA GLU A 34 18.56 -9.70 11.91
C GLU A 34 18.16 -10.30 10.56
N PRO A 35 19.11 -10.91 9.83
CA PRO A 35 18.79 -11.67 8.63
C PRO A 35 17.80 -12.78 8.92
N GLY A 36 16.70 -12.80 8.17
CA GLY A 36 15.71 -13.85 8.27
C GLY A 36 14.45 -13.56 7.45
N PRO A 37 13.53 -14.53 7.39
CA PRO A 37 12.27 -14.40 6.66
C PRO A 37 11.45 -13.19 7.08
N GLU A 38 11.44 -12.87 8.39
CA GLU A 38 10.69 -11.72 8.91
C GLU A 38 11.27 -10.39 8.43
N ARG A 39 12.59 -10.26 8.39
CA ARG A 39 13.26 -9.07 7.84
C ARG A 39 12.99 -8.90 6.35
N LEU A 40 12.98 -10.00 5.59
CA LEU A 40 12.64 -9.96 4.17
C LEU A 40 11.17 -9.56 3.97
N ARG A 41 10.26 -10.17 4.74
CA ARG A 41 8.83 -9.83 4.72
C ARG A 41 8.58 -8.36 5.03
N GLN A 42 9.18 -7.82 6.10
CA GLN A 42 9.04 -6.41 6.49
C GLN A 42 9.50 -5.44 5.40
N ARG A 43 10.46 -5.85 4.56
CA ARG A 43 10.99 -5.04 3.45
C ARG A 43 10.27 -5.25 2.13
N GLY A 44 9.46 -6.30 2.01
CA GLY A 44 8.73 -6.64 0.80
C GLY A 44 7.51 -5.74 0.59
N THR A 45 7.11 -5.57 -0.67
CA THR A 45 6.03 -4.67 -1.11
C THR A 45 4.69 -5.00 -0.44
N ALA A 46 4.39 -6.28 -0.22
CA ALA A 46 3.17 -6.72 0.46
C ALA A 46 3.08 -6.26 1.94
N ALA A 47 4.17 -5.81 2.55
CA ALA A 47 4.13 -5.23 3.89
C ALA A 47 3.61 -3.77 3.91
N HIS A 48 3.50 -3.14 2.75
CA HIS A 48 3.24 -1.71 2.56
C HIS A 48 1.90 -1.45 1.87
N ASN A 49 1.41 -0.22 2.03
CA ASN A 49 0.15 0.22 1.42
C ASN A 49 0.34 0.51 -0.08
N THR A 50 0.66 -0.49 -0.90
CA THR A 50 0.96 -0.36 -2.34
C THR A 50 0.67 -1.67 -3.07
N VAL A 51 1.06 -1.78 -4.34
CA VAL A 51 0.68 -2.89 -5.25
C VAL A 51 1.86 -3.82 -5.52
N THR A 52 1.64 -5.14 -5.37
CA THR A 52 2.49 -6.21 -5.88
C THR A 52 2.05 -6.63 -7.30
N VAL A 53 2.99 -7.08 -8.12
CA VAL A 53 2.71 -7.60 -9.48
C VAL A 53 3.38 -8.96 -9.63
N ASP A 54 2.63 -9.97 -10.07
CA ASP A 54 3.06 -11.36 -10.25
C ASP A 54 3.76 -11.95 -9.01
N GLY A 55 3.29 -11.57 -7.81
CA GLY A 55 3.87 -12.00 -6.54
C GLY A 55 5.28 -11.45 -6.27
N GLN A 56 5.71 -10.40 -6.99
CA GLN A 56 7.03 -9.82 -6.89
C GLN A 56 7.01 -8.45 -6.18
N ASP A 57 8.14 -8.13 -5.55
CA ASP A 57 8.39 -6.81 -4.97
C ASP A 57 8.76 -5.77 -6.04
N SER A 58 8.34 -4.53 -5.82
CA SER A 58 8.65 -3.38 -6.67
C SER A 58 10.16 -3.07 -6.72
N SER A 59 10.88 -3.40 -5.66
CA SER A 59 12.34 -3.33 -5.58
C SER A 59 12.91 -4.67 -5.17
N GLU A 60 13.98 -5.12 -5.83
CA GLU A 60 14.62 -6.39 -5.50
C GLU A 60 15.44 -6.25 -4.21
N VAL A 61 14.88 -6.74 -3.11
CA VAL A 61 15.55 -6.80 -1.81
C VAL A 61 16.23 -8.17 -1.68
N TRP A 62 17.49 -8.29 -2.12
CA TRP A 62 18.26 -9.51 -1.92
C TRP A 62 19.11 -9.36 -0.63
N SER A 63 18.84 -10.15 0.40
CA SER A 63 19.54 -10.08 1.71
C SER A 63 19.30 -8.80 2.55
N SER A 64 19.60 -8.88 3.85
CA SER A 64 19.24 -7.92 4.91
C SER A 64 19.67 -6.47 4.68
N PHE A 65 20.67 -6.25 3.80
CA PHE A 65 21.28 -4.94 3.59
C PHE A 65 21.55 -4.59 2.12
N ARG A 66 21.08 -5.37 1.14
CA ARG A 66 21.31 -5.06 -0.29
C ARG A 66 19.98 -4.90 -1.01
N VAL A 67 19.87 -3.84 -1.81
CA VAL A 67 18.80 -3.66 -2.79
C VAL A 67 19.48 -3.71 -4.14
N ALA A 68 19.03 -4.59 -5.03
CA ALA A 68 19.55 -4.69 -6.39
C ALA A 68 18.89 -3.62 -7.26
N ARG A 69 17.83 -3.96 -8.01
CA ARG A 69 17.06 -2.98 -8.78
C ARG A 69 16.00 -2.32 -7.90
N ARG A 70 16.00 -0.99 -7.88
CA ARG A 70 15.01 -0.17 -7.16
C ARG A 70 13.93 0.31 -8.12
N ALA A 71 12.69 0.32 -7.64
CA ALA A 71 11.65 1.15 -8.23
C ALA A 71 12.08 2.62 -8.15
N ARG A 72 12.01 3.32 -9.28
CA ARG A 72 12.27 4.76 -9.36
C ARG A 72 10.94 5.47 -9.58
N PRO A 73 10.60 6.48 -8.76
CA PRO A 73 9.45 7.34 -9.02
C PRO A 73 9.58 8.05 -10.37
N LEU A 74 8.48 8.12 -11.10
CA LEU A 74 8.29 8.77 -12.39
C LEU A 74 7.06 9.69 -12.31
N ASP A 75 6.94 10.64 -13.23
CA ASP A 75 5.74 11.45 -13.47
C ASP A 75 5.09 12.05 -12.21
N VAL A 76 5.90 12.51 -11.25
CA VAL A 76 5.40 13.06 -9.99
C VAL A 76 4.75 14.41 -10.25
N ALA A 77 3.47 14.53 -9.95
CA ALA A 77 2.70 15.77 -10.06
C ALA A 77 1.72 15.88 -8.90
N TRP A 78 1.43 17.09 -8.46
CA TRP A 78 0.46 17.34 -7.39
C TRP A 78 -0.19 18.71 -7.59
N GLY A 79 -1.32 18.93 -6.92
CA GLY A 79 -2.02 20.20 -6.96
C GLY A 79 -3.25 20.22 -6.07
N VAL A 80 -4.01 21.30 -6.22
CA VAL A 80 -5.34 21.48 -5.61
C VAL A 80 -6.33 21.69 -6.75
N ASP A 81 -7.46 20.99 -6.72
CA ASP A 81 -8.49 21.14 -7.74
C ASP A 81 -9.41 22.34 -7.47
N ALA A 82 -10.39 22.56 -8.36
CA ALA A 82 -11.33 23.67 -8.24
C ALA A 82 -12.26 23.58 -7.01
N THR A 83 -12.38 22.42 -6.39
CA THR A 83 -13.18 22.19 -5.17
C THR A 83 -12.36 22.40 -3.90
N GLY A 84 -11.04 22.56 -4.02
CA GLY A 84 -10.11 22.65 -2.90
C GLY A 84 -9.55 21.30 -2.46
N ALA A 85 -9.84 20.20 -3.17
CA ALA A 85 -9.30 18.89 -2.86
C ALA A 85 -7.84 18.79 -3.31
N LEU A 86 -7.00 18.19 -2.46
CA LEU A 86 -5.59 17.92 -2.75
C LEU A 86 -5.47 16.69 -3.64
N TRP A 87 -4.55 16.72 -4.60
CA TRP A 87 -4.22 15.52 -5.36
C TRP A 87 -2.71 15.36 -5.52
N LEU A 88 -2.27 14.10 -5.57
CA LEU A 88 -0.91 13.66 -5.89
C LEU A 88 -1.01 12.53 -6.90
N ALA A 89 -0.15 12.52 -7.90
CA ALA A 89 -0.01 11.42 -8.85
C ALA A 89 1.47 11.12 -9.06
N ALA A 90 1.81 9.85 -9.13
CA ALA A 90 3.17 9.40 -9.44
C ALA A 90 3.12 7.98 -10.03
N ALA A 91 4.19 7.59 -10.70
CA ALA A 91 4.38 6.23 -11.19
C ALA A 91 5.72 5.67 -10.73
N HIS A 92 5.98 4.37 -10.95
CA HIS A 92 7.30 3.79 -10.79
C HIS A 92 7.57 2.66 -11.79
N ASP A 93 8.85 2.45 -12.12
CA ASP A 93 9.32 1.46 -13.09
C ASP A 93 9.73 0.10 -12.48
N GLY A 94 9.54 -0.10 -11.18
CA GLY A 94 10.00 -1.29 -10.44
C GLY A 94 9.67 -2.66 -11.05
N TYR A 95 8.54 -2.76 -11.77
CA TYR A 95 8.09 -3.99 -12.43
C TYR A 95 8.46 -4.07 -13.92
N ARG A 96 9.11 -3.05 -14.50
CA ARG A 96 9.56 -3.08 -15.91
C ARG A 96 10.60 -4.16 -16.19
N ARG A 97 11.23 -4.70 -15.14
CA ARG A 97 12.15 -5.85 -15.19
C ARG A 97 11.45 -7.18 -15.42
N LEU A 98 10.15 -7.28 -15.14
CA LEU A 98 9.36 -8.49 -15.35
C LEU A 98 9.01 -8.64 -16.84
N PRO A 99 8.68 -9.84 -17.33
CA PRO A 99 8.29 -10.05 -18.74
C PRO A 99 7.11 -9.19 -19.21
N GLY A 100 6.29 -8.78 -18.25
CA GLY A 100 5.16 -7.88 -18.42
C GLY A 100 5.47 -6.42 -18.69
N HIS A 101 6.70 -5.99 -18.39
CA HIS A 101 7.18 -4.61 -18.45
C HIS A 101 6.26 -3.59 -17.76
N VAL A 102 5.71 -3.95 -16.59
CA VAL A 102 4.68 -3.15 -15.93
C VAL A 102 5.24 -1.85 -15.34
N THR A 103 4.53 -0.74 -15.58
CA THR A 103 4.66 0.52 -14.84
C THR A 103 3.45 0.64 -13.91
N HIS A 104 3.68 0.86 -12.62
CA HIS A 104 2.60 1.10 -11.67
C HIS A 104 2.44 2.60 -11.47
N ARG A 105 1.23 3.12 -11.70
CA ARG A 105 0.84 4.52 -11.49
C ARG A 105 -0.21 4.57 -10.41
N ARG A 106 -0.02 5.49 -9.45
CA ARG A 106 -0.98 5.77 -8.39
C ARG A 106 -1.35 7.24 -8.38
N ARG A 107 -2.64 7.51 -8.17
CA ARG A 107 -3.18 8.83 -7.86
C ARG A 107 -3.88 8.79 -6.51
N TRP A 108 -3.66 9.82 -5.70
CA TRP A 108 -4.38 10.10 -4.46
C TRP A 108 -5.14 11.41 -4.64
N GLU A 109 -6.39 11.42 -4.23
CA GLU A 109 -7.24 12.61 -4.19
C GLU A 109 -7.89 12.67 -2.83
N MET A 110 -7.68 13.77 -2.10
CA MET A 110 -8.06 13.87 -0.70
C MET A 110 -8.75 15.20 -0.42
N ASP A 111 -9.90 15.10 0.24
CA ASP A 111 -10.60 16.23 0.84
C ASP A 111 -10.74 16.02 2.36
N ALA A 112 -11.57 16.82 3.03
CA ALA A 112 -11.74 16.76 4.48
C ALA A 112 -12.35 15.44 4.99
N LYS A 113 -13.04 14.67 4.13
CA LYS A 113 -13.83 13.48 4.49
C LYS A 113 -13.57 12.26 3.62
N ARG A 114 -12.76 12.39 2.57
CA ARG A 114 -12.50 11.32 1.62
C ARG A 114 -11.04 11.27 1.20
N LEU A 115 -10.54 10.06 1.04
CA LEU A 115 -9.33 9.73 0.28
C LEU A 115 -9.73 8.75 -0.83
N HIS A 116 -9.58 9.16 -2.08
CA HIS A 116 -9.69 8.30 -3.25
C HIS A 116 -8.29 7.92 -3.75
N VAL A 117 -8.07 6.63 -3.96
CA VAL A 117 -6.82 6.08 -4.49
C VAL A 117 -7.12 5.34 -5.78
N THR A 118 -6.45 5.73 -6.87
CA THR A 118 -6.52 5.04 -8.15
C THR A 118 -5.17 4.41 -8.45
N ASP A 119 -5.15 3.10 -8.64
CA ASP A 119 -4.00 2.32 -9.10
C ASP A 119 -4.20 1.89 -10.55
N ILE A 120 -3.18 2.12 -11.38
CA ILE A 120 -3.16 1.73 -12.79
C ILE A 120 -1.86 0.96 -13.07
N LEU A 121 -1.98 -0.20 -13.69
CA LEU A 121 -0.87 -1.04 -14.14
C LEU A 121 -0.76 -1.00 -15.67
N GLU A 122 0.25 -0.30 -16.17
CA GLU A 122 0.55 -0.17 -17.59
C GLU A 122 1.52 -1.29 -18.01
N GLY A 123 1.01 -2.34 -18.68
CA GLY A 123 1.80 -3.48 -19.14
C GLY A 123 0.97 -4.77 -19.17
N ARG A 124 1.63 -5.92 -19.19
CA ARG A 124 0.97 -7.22 -19.06
C ARG A 124 1.32 -7.85 -17.72
N PHE A 125 0.38 -8.50 -17.06
CA PHE A 125 0.61 -9.22 -15.80
C PHE A 125 -0.41 -10.36 -15.70
N ALA A 126 -0.08 -11.37 -14.89
CA ALA A 126 -1.00 -12.47 -14.58
C ALA A 126 -1.79 -12.20 -13.30
N ASP A 127 -1.12 -11.63 -12.29
CA ASP A 127 -1.72 -11.28 -11.01
C ASP A 127 -1.20 -9.93 -10.49
N ALA A 128 -2.04 -9.22 -9.75
CA ALA A 128 -1.63 -8.03 -9.02
C ALA A 128 -2.50 -7.84 -7.79
N GLN A 129 -1.91 -7.35 -6.69
CA GLN A 129 -2.61 -7.16 -5.42
C GLN A 129 -2.25 -5.84 -4.77
N ALA A 130 -3.26 -5.04 -4.42
CA ALA A 130 -3.11 -3.91 -3.53
C ALA A 130 -3.31 -4.36 -2.08
N SER A 131 -2.51 -3.81 -1.17
CA SER A 131 -2.69 -4.01 0.27
C SER A 131 -2.91 -2.67 0.96
N PHE A 132 -3.81 -2.65 1.95
CA PHE A 132 -4.02 -1.52 2.86
C PHE A 132 -4.02 -2.04 4.29
N ARG A 133 -3.05 -1.62 5.10
CA ARG A 133 -2.85 -2.06 6.47
C ARG A 133 -3.42 -1.04 7.44
N PHE A 134 -4.34 -1.50 8.27
CA PHE A 134 -4.97 -0.68 9.30
C PHE A 134 -4.19 -0.73 10.60
N GLY A 135 -4.22 0.36 11.37
CA GLY A 135 -3.65 0.42 12.71
C GLY A 135 -4.23 -0.64 13.65
N PRO A 136 -3.58 -0.89 14.81
CA PRO A 136 -4.06 -1.86 15.79
C PRO A 136 -5.43 -1.47 16.32
N GLY A 137 -6.23 -2.48 16.69
CA GLY A 137 -7.60 -2.29 17.16
C GLY A 137 -8.65 -2.12 16.05
N ALA A 138 -8.23 -1.96 14.78
CA ALA A 138 -9.14 -1.92 13.64
C ALA A 138 -9.83 -3.26 13.38
N GLN A 139 -11.16 -3.24 13.28
CA GLN A 139 -11.99 -4.35 12.85
C GLN A 139 -12.52 -4.06 11.45
N LEU A 140 -12.30 -5.00 10.51
CA LEU A 140 -12.75 -4.88 9.12
C LEU A 140 -14.02 -5.71 8.95
N CYS A 141 -15.08 -5.07 8.45
CA CYS A 141 -16.37 -5.65 8.16
C CYS A 141 -16.66 -5.53 6.66
N PRO A 142 -16.15 -6.45 5.81
CA PRO A 142 -16.38 -6.41 4.37
C PRO A 142 -17.82 -6.81 4.00
N GLU A 143 -18.34 -6.18 2.95
CA GLU A 143 -19.61 -6.50 2.29
C GLU A 143 -19.39 -7.22 0.95
N SER A 144 -20.43 -7.83 0.40
CA SER A 144 -20.35 -8.60 -0.86
C SER A 144 -20.22 -7.74 -2.12
N ASN A 145 -20.42 -6.43 -2.03
CA ASN A 145 -20.44 -5.46 -3.13
C ASN A 145 -19.11 -4.67 -3.27
N GLY A 146 -18.04 -5.11 -2.61
CA GLY A 146 -16.75 -4.40 -2.58
C GLY A 146 -16.71 -3.20 -1.64
N ALA A 147 -17.78 -2.96 -0.88
CA ALA A 147 -17.79 -2.01 0.22
C ALA A 147 -17.40 -2.68 1.54
N GLY A 148 -17.25 -1.86 2.57
CA GLY A 148 -17.15 -2.35 3.95
C GLY A 148 -16.79 -1.23 4.90
N GLU A 149 -16.69 -1.58 6.17
CA GLU A 149 -16.42 -0.64 7.25
C GLU A 149 -15.20 -1.06 8.07
N VAL A 150 -14.35 -0.10 8.40
CA VAL A 150 -13.36 -0.22 9.47
C VAL A 150 -13.90 0.50 10.70
N VAL A 151 -13.99 -0.25 11.79
CA VAL A 151 -14.41 0.25 13.09
C VAL A 151 -13.26 0.16 14.07
N THR A 152 -13.04 1.24 14.82
CA THR A 152 -12.25 1.27 16.05
C THR A 152 -13.10 1.88 17.16
N ASP A 153 -12.60 1.86 18.40
CA ASP A 153 -13.26 2.55 19.52
C ASP A 153 -13.36 4.07 19.32
N ALA A 154 -12.55 4.65 18.43
CA ALA A 154 -12.40 6.10 18.27
C ALA A 154 -12.99 6.66 16.96
N TRP A 155 -13.09 5.85 15.91
CA TRP A 155 -13.51 6.29 14.58
C TRP A 155 -14.10 5.16 13.74
N LEU A 156 -14.95 5.57 12.80
CA LEU A 156 -15.53 4.74 11.74
C LEU A 156 -15.05 5.27 10.40
N MET A 157 -14.62 4.36 9.52
CA MET A 157 -14.31 4.68 8.14
C MET A 157 -14.96 3.65 7.23
N ARG A 158 -15.57 4.10 6.14
CA ARG A 158 -16.10 3.23 5.09
C ARG A 158 -15.12 3.14 3.95
N TRP A 159 -15.10 2.01 3.28
CA TRP A 159 -14.44 1.90 1.99
C TRP A 159 -15.39 1.44 0.89
N GLN A 160 -15.03 1.76 -0.35
CA GLN A 160 -15.61 1.17 -1.55
C GLN A 160 -14.50 0.88 -2.54
N VAL A 161 -14.49 -0.34 -3.07
CA VAL A 161 -13.50 -0.78 -4.07
C VAL A 161 -14.18 -1.06 -5.40
N ARG A 162 -13.55 -0.66 -6.51
CA ARG A 162 -13.93 -1.00 -7.89
C ARG A 162 -12.71 -1.52 -8.65
N GLY A 163 -12.93 -2.38 -9.64
CA GLY A 163 -11.83 -2.99 -10.40
C GLY A 163 -11.10 -4.14 -9.67
N HIS A 164 -11.68 -4.66 -8.59
CA HIS A 164 -11.16 -5.83 -7.89
C HIS A 164 -11.77 -7.13 -8.44
N ARG A 165 -11.03 -8.23 -8.35
CA ARG A 165 -11.50 -9.60 -8.58
C ARG A 165 -11.85 -10.27 -7.25
N THR A 166 -10.99 -10.10 -6.25
CA THR A 166 -11.22 -10.58 -4.89
C THR A 166 -10.90 -9.48 -3.88
N LEU A 167 -11.57 -9.55 -2.74
CA LEU A 167 -11.37 -8.69 -1.59
C LEU A 167 -11.28 -9.58 -0.36
N GLU A 168 -10.22 -9.41 0.43
CA GLU A 168 -10.00 -10.21 1.65
C GLU A 168 -9.59 -9.30 2.82
N ALA A 169 -10.21 -9.53 3.98
CA ALA A 169 -9.73 -9.01 5.25
C ALA A 169 -8.76 -10.02 5.87
N ALA A 170 -7.46 -9.76 5.76
CA ALA A 170 -6.39 -10.68 6.17
C ALA A 170 -5.75 -10.24 7.50
N PRO A 171 -5.22 -11.20 8.30
CA PRO A 171 -4.35 -10.86 9.43
C PRO A 171 -3.04 -10.26 8.94
N GLY A 172 -2.52 -9.28 9.70
CA GLY A 172 -1.22 -8.67 9.46
C GLY A 172 -0.48 -8.38 10.76
N SER A 173 0.71 -7.79 10.64
CA SER A 173 1.45 -7.27 11.77
C SER A 173 1.90 -5.84 11.51
N TRP A 174 2.03 -5.08 12.59
CA TRP A 174 2.53 -3.72 12.62
C TRP A 174 3.69 -3.63 13.60
N HIS A 175 4.76 -2.95 13.21
CA HIS A 175 5.98 -2.82 14.00
C HIS A 175 6.23 -1.34 14.31
N PRO A 176 5.58 -0.77 15.34
CA PRO A 176 5.63 0.66 15.63
C PRO A 176 6.99 1.17 16.09
N ARG A 177 7.83 0.27 16.60
CA ARG A 177 9.19 0.53 17.07
C ARG A 177 10.01 -0.74 17.01
N PHE A 178 11.34 -0.59 17.05
CA PHE A 178 12.26 -1.71 17.04
C PHE A 178 11.96 -2.70 18.19
N GLY A 179 11.97 -4.00 17.89
CA GLY A 179 11.62 -5.06 18.83
C GLY A 179 10.12 -5.21 19.14
N ALA A 180 9.23 -4.37 18.59
CA ALA A 180 7.78 -4.47 18.81
C ALA A 180 7.06 -5.12 17.61
N SER A 181 6.06 -5.92 17.90
CA SER A 181 5.16 -6.52 16.91
C SER A 181 3.76 -6.58 17.48
N GLU A 182 2.83 -5.91 16.81
CA GLU A 182 1.42 -5.86 17.18
C GLU A 182 0.56 -6.45 16.06
N PRO A 183 -0.47 -7.26 16.36
CA PRO A 183 -1.38 -7.75 15.34
C PRO A 183 -2.20 -6.60 14.76
N CYS A 184 -2.43 -6.66 13.45
CA CYS A 184 -3.31 -5.72 12.77
C CYS A 184 -4.15 -6.42 11.68
N ARG A 185 -4.96 -5.65 10.97
CA ARG A 185 -5.77 -6.13 9.85
C ARG A 185 -5.33 -5.46 8.56
N MET A 186 -5.43 -6.21 7.47
CA MET A 186 -5.16 -5.72 6.13
C MET A 186 -6.38 -5.95 5.26
N LEU A 187 -6.66 -5.00 4.39
CA LEU A 187 -7.51 -5.21 3.22
C LEU A 187 -6.60 -5.56 2.05
N VAL A 188 -6.78 -6.74 1.48
CA VAL A 188 -6.02 -7.24 0.32
C VAL A 188 -6.97 -7.36 -0.87
N LEU A 189 -6.60 -6.72 -1.97
CA LEU A 189 -7.45 -6.56 -3.15
C LEU A 189 -6.71 -7.09 -4.38
N SER A 190 -7.22 -8.15 -5.02
CA SER A 190 -6.68 -8.58 -6.31
C SER A 190 -7.32 -7.81 -7.45
N PHE A 191 -6.54 -7.48 -8.47
CA PHE A 191 -7.00 -6.70 -9.62
C PHE A 191 -7.84 -7.59 -10.56
N SER A 192 -8.99 -7.09 -11.03
CA SER A 192 -9.75 -7.74 -12.12
C SER A 192 -9.28 -7.31 -13.52
N GLY A 193 -8.62 -6.16 -13.61
CA GLY A 193 -8.02 -5.62 -14.83
C GLY A 193 -6.86 -4.67 -14.50
N ALA A 194 -6.55 -3.72 -15.39
CA ALA A 194 -5.42 -2.82 -15.21
C ALA A 194 -5.64 -1.72 -14.16
N THR A 195 -6.89 -1.47 -13.75
CA THR A 195 -7.25 -0.35 -12.87
C THR A 195 -7.95 -0.87 -11.62
N LEU A 196 -7.56 -0.34 -10.47
CA LEU A 196 -8.21 -0.53 -9.17
C LEU A 196 -8.48 0.84 -8.55
N GLU A 197 -9.70 1.07 -8.11
CA GLU A 197 -10.10 2.29 -7.41
C GLU A 197 -10.52 1.93 -5.99
N THR A 198 -10.02 2.67 -5.01
CA THR A 198 -10.36 2.50 -3.60
C THR A 198 -10.72 3.86 -3.01
N ASP A 199 -11.96 3.98 -2.57
CA ASP A 199 -12.45 5.11 -1.79
C ASP A 199 -12.41 4.78 -0.31
N PHE A 200 -11.90 5.71 0.50
CA PHE A 200 -12.02 5.72 1.94
C PHE A 200 -12.76 6.99 2.36
N CYS A 201 -13.85 6.84 3.13
CA CYS A 201 -14.69 7.95 3.59
C CYS A 201 -14.88 7.90 5.11
N TRP A 202 -14.77 9.04 5.78
CA TRP A 202 -14.94 9.17 7.23
C TRP A 202 -15.87 10.34 7.58
N SER A 203 -16.39 10.33 8.80
CA SER A 203 -17.34 11.32 9.33
C SER A 203 -16.71 12.23 10.38
#